data_AF-A0A6J4TMF4-F1
#
_entry.id   AF-A0A6J4TMF4-F1
#
_cell.length_a   1.000
_cell.length_b   1.000
_cell.length_c   1.000
_cell.angle_alpha   90.00
_cell.angle_beta   90.00
_cell.angle_gamma   90.00
#
_symmetry.space_group_name_H-M   'P 1'
#
loop_
_entity.id
_entity.type
_entity.pdbx_description
1 polymer ?
#
loop_
_entity_poly.entity_id
_entity_poly.type
_entity_poly.pdbx_seq_one_letter_code
_entity_poly.pdbx_strand_id
1 'polypeptide(L)' 'MAGLGWQELTIILVIVIIIFGAGKLPEIGGALGKGIKEFKTNSNDDDALPGGSTTTASTTTRRQEEPVARREIRADEI' A
#
# COMPACT_ATOMS: atom_id res chain seq x y z
N MET A 1 -13.52 -6.65 -39.35
CA MET A 1 -14.02 -6.76 -37.96
C MET A 1 -13.25 -5.72 -37.15
N ALA A 2 -13.87 -4.58 -36.83
CA ALA A 2 -13.23 -3.52 -36.07
C ALA A 2 -13.07 -4.01 -34.62
N GLY A 3 -11.90 -4.58 -34.31
CA GLY A 3 -11.55 -4.92 -32.94
C GLY A 3 -11.52 -3.64 -32.13
N LEU A 4 -12.11 -3.68 -30.93
CA LEU A 4 -11.95 -2.65 -29.91
C LEU A 4 -10.44 -2.47 -29.68
N GLY A 5 -9.87 -1.46 -30.32
CA GLY A 5 -8.47 -1.15 -30.25
C GLY A 5 -8.20 -0.28 -29.03
N TRP A 6 -6.91 -0.01 -28.83
CA TRP A 6 -6.45 0.91 -27.79
C TRP A 6 -7.08 2.31 -27.93
N GLN A 7 -7.44 2.70 -29.16
CA GLN A 7 -8.02 3.99 -29.49
C GLN A 7 -9.44 4.14 -28.91
N GLU A 8 -10.31 3.15 -29.12
CA GLU A 8 -11.67 3.13 -28.60
C GLU A 8 -11.68 3.09 -27.07
N LEU A 9 -10.80 2.29 -26.48
CA LEU A 9 -10.68 2.19 -25.03
C LEU A 9 -10.23 3.53 -24.41
N THR A 10 -9.32 4.24 -25.08
CA THR A 10 -8.89 5.60 -24.67
C THR A 10 -10.05 6.60 -24.76
N ILE A 11 -10.85 6.57 -25.83
CA ILE A 11 -12.02 7.45 -25.97
C ILE A 11 -13.03 7.22 -24.84
N ILE A 12 -13.33 5.96 -24.53
CA ILE A 12 -14.24 5.61 -23.44
C ILE A 12 -13.67 6.08 -22.10
N LEU A 13 -12.38 5.87 -21.86
CA LEU A 13 -11.70 6.33 -20.65
C LEU A 13 -11.83 7.85 -20.44
N VAL A 14 -11.66 8.64 -21.51
CA VAL A 14 -11.82 10.10 -21.45
C VAL A 14 -13.25 10.49 -21.06
N ILE A 15 -14.26 9.83 -21.65
CA ILE A 15 -15.68 10.08 -21.31
C ILE A 15 -15.95 9.77 -19.84
N VAL A 16 -15.45 8.65 -19.34
CA VAL A 16 -15.59 8.25 -17.93
C VAL A 16 -14.92 9.28 -17.02
N ILE A 17 -13.72 9.77 -17.36
CA ILE A 17 -13.03 10.82 -16.61
C ILE A 17 -13.84 12.13 -16.60
N ILE A 18 -14.55 12.48 -17.67
CA ILE A 18 -15.39 13.68 -17.72
C ILE A 18 -16.59 13.53 -16.77
N ILE A 19 -17.24 12.36 -16.76
CA ILE A 19 -18.43 12.11 -15.94
C ILE A 19 -18.08 12.01 -14.45
N PHE A 20 -17.05 11.21 -14.11
CA PHE A 20 -16.67 10.94 -12.73
C PHE A 20 -15.65 11.95 -12.18
N GLY A 21 -14.94 12.68 -13.04
CA GLY A 21 -13.84 13.57 -12.69
C GLY A 21 -12.48 12.84 -12.61
N ALA A 22 -11.40 13.57 -12.94
CA ALA A 22 -10.03 13.03 -12.97
C ALA A 22 -9.51 12.51 -11.62
N GLY A 23 -10.11 12.94 -10.50
CA GLY A 23 -9.73 12.47 -9.16
C GLY A 23 -10.40 11.17 -8.72
N LYS A 24 -11.59 10.84 -9.24
CA LYS A 24 -12.39 9.72 -8.73
C LYS A 24 -11.95 8.35 -9.23
N LEU A 25 -11.50 8.24 -10.48
CA LEU A 25 -10.93 6.99 -11.00
C LEU A 25 -9.69 6.52 -10.22
N PRO A 26 -8.65 7.35 -9.99
CA PRO A 26 -7.46 6.90 -9.26
C PRO A 26 -7.75 6.64 -7.77
N GLU A 27 -8.70 7.37 -7.16
CA GLU A 27 -9.15 7.13 -5.78
C GLU A 27 -9.76 5.72 -5.63
N ILE A 28 -10.69 5.36 -6.53
CA ILE A 28 -11.33 4.04 -6.54
C ILE A 28 -10.35 2.94 -6.98
N GLY A 29 -9.53 3.21 -8.01
CA GLY A 29 -8.53 2.28 -8.51
C GLY A 29 -7.44 1.96 -7.47
N GLY A 30 -7.05 2.93 -6.65
CA GLY A 30 -6.11 2.72 -5.54
C GLY A 30 -6.67 1.82 -4.44
N ALA A 31 -7.95 1.98 -4.09
CA ALA A 31 -8.63 1.10 -3.11
C ALA A 31 -8.82 -0.32 -3.66
N LEU A 32 -9.30 -0.45 -4.90
CA LEU A 32 -9.44 -1.74 -5.59
C LEU A 32 -8.08 -2.43 -5.77
N GLY A 33 -7.04 -1.69 -6.15
CA GLY A 33 -5.70 -2.23 -6.35
C GLY A 33 -5.09 -2.81 -5.07
N LYS A 34 -5.30 -2.16 -3.92
CA LYS A 34 -4.91 -2.70 -2.61
C LYS A 34 -5.65 -4.00 -2.31
N GLY A 35 -6.98 -4.02 -2.50
CA GLY A 35 -7.78 -5.23 -2.28
C GLY A 35 -7.37 -6.40 -3.20
N ILE A 36 -7.08 -6.12 -4.48
CA ILE A 36 -6.58 -7.13 -5.42
C ILE A 36 -5.18 -7.61 -5.03
N LYS A 37 -4.29 -6.71 -4.57
CA LYS A 37 -2.95 -7.07 -4.08
C LYS A 37 -3.05 -8.00 -2.87
N GLU A 38 -3.86 -7.65 -1.89
CA GLU A 38 -4.10 -8.47 -0.69
C GLU A 38 -4.76 -9.80 -1.06
N PHE A 39 -5.77 -9.80 -1.94
CA PHE A 39 -6.38 -11.03 -2.44
C PHE A 39 -5.35 -11.94 -3.12
N LYS A 40 -4.52 -11.38 -4.01
CA LYS A 40 -3.45 -12.14 -4.68
C LYS A 40 -2.41 -12.67 -3.68
N THR A 41 -1.99 -11.88 -2.70
CA THR A 41 -1.04 -12.33 -1.67
C THR A 41 -1.60 -13.50 -0.89
N ASN A 42 -2.83 -13.39 -0.37
CA ASN A 42 -3.46 -14.48 0.39
C ASN A 42 -3.74 -15.71 -0.48
N SER A 43 -4.08 -15.54 -1.76
CA SER A 43 -4.29 -16.67 -2.69
C SER A 43 -3.00 -17.32 -3.18
N ASN A 44 -1.83 -16.71 -3.00
CA ASN A 44 -0.52 -17.29 -3.36
C ASN A 44 0.30 -17.70 -2.12
N ASP A 45 -0.14 -17.39 -0.90
CA ASP A 45 0.56 -17.71 0.35
C ASP A 45 0.51 -19.21 0.73
N ASP A 46 -0.27 -20.02 0.00
CA ASP A 46 -0.13 -21.49 0.03
C ASP A 46 1.22 -21.95 -0.60
N ASP A 47 1.90 -21.08 -1.38
CA ASP A 47 3.19 -21.33 -2.05
C ASP A 47 4.17 -20.12 -1.91
N ALA A 48 4.55 -19.79 -0.68
CA ALA A 48 5.80 -19.13 -0.27
C ALA A 48 6.08 -17.60 -0.50
N LEU A 49 6.55 -17.01 0.62
CA LEU A 49 7.42 -15.84 0.88
C LEU A 49 6.83 -14.41 0.98
N PRO A 50 7.10 -13.69 2.10
CA PRO A 50 6.62 -12.34 2.35
C PRO A 50 7.44 -11.30 1.55
N GLY A 51 6.90 -10.84 0.43
CA GLY A 51 7.54 -9.82 -0.41
C GLY A 51 6.52 -8.85 -1.00
N GLY A 52 6.38 -7.66 -0.41
CA GLY A 52 5.48 -6.64 -0.95
C GLY A 52 5.55 -5.29 -0.27
N SER A 53 6.77 -4.74 -0.16
CA SER A 53 7.13 -3.38 0.26
C SER A 53 5.98 -2.37 0.34
N THR A 54 5.71 -1.99 1.57
CA THR A 54 5.10 -0.76 2.04
C THR A 54 5.88 0.45 1.51
N THR A 55 5.23 1.30 0.71
CA THR A 55 5.74 2.66 0.43
C THR A 55 4.71 3.68 0.93
N THR A 56 5.07 4.27 2.08
CA THR A 56 4.87 5.66 2.47
C THR A 56 3.46 6.14 2.85
N ALA A 57 3.21 6.12 4.15
CA ALA A 57 2.72 7.31 4.86
C ALA A 57 3.63 7.54 6.08
N SER A 58 4.71 8.29 5.90
CA SER A 58 5.51 8.84 6.98
C SER A 58 4.65 9.84 7.75
N THR A 59 4.36 9.56 9.02
CA THR A 59 4.05 10.60 10.01
C THR A 59 4.81 10.29 11.29
N THR A 60 6.02 10.85 11.32
CA THR A 60 6.65 11.48 12.48
C THR A 60 5.70 11.68 13.67
N THR A 61 5.86 10.89 14.73
CA THR A 61 5.63 11.31 16.12
C THR A 61 6.50 10.43 17.00
N ARG A 62 7.68 10.98 17.32
CA ARG A 62 8.23 11.14 18.67
C ARG A 62 8.01 9.98 19.65
N ARG A 63 9.12 9.46 20.19
CA ARG A 63 9.25 8.53 21.34
C ARG A 63 9.51 7.07 20.97
N GLN A 64 10.63 6.82 20.30
CA GLN A 64 11.43 5.61 20.54
C GLN A 64 12.90 5.96 20.27
N GLU A 65 13.34 7.07 20.86
CA GLU A 65 14.75 7.28 21.23
C GLU A 65 14.95 6.69 22.63
N GLU A 66 16.11 6.06 22.82
CA GLU A 66 16.70 5.51 24.05
C GLU A 66 16.39 4.06 24.48
N PRO A 67 17.17 3.08 23.98
CA PRO A 67 17.63 1.97 24.80
C PRO A 67 18.75 2.47 25.74
N VAL A 68 18.44 3.30 26.73
CA VAL A 68 19.41 3.65 27.78
C VAL A 68 19.27 2.67 28.94
N ALA A 69 20.06 1.61 28.81
CA ALA A 69 21.09 1.27 29.79
C ALA A 69 20.81 1.79 31.22
N ARG A 70 19.80 1.23 31.90
CA ARG A 70 19.75 1.30 33.35
C ARG A 70 20.69 0.24 33.89
N ARG A 71 21.94 0.65 34.05
CA ARG A 71 22.87 0.09 35.03
C ARG A 71 22.15 0.03 36.39
N GLU A 72 21.59 -1.12 36.75
CA GLU A 72 21.41 -1.46 38.16
C GLU A 72 22.73 -2.07 38.64
N ILE A 73 23.66 -1.17 38.94
CA ILE A 73 24.75 -1.41 39.88
C ILE A 73 24.24 -0.95 41.24
N ARG A 74 24.53 -1.75 42.28
CA ARG A 74 24.25 -1.59 43.72
C ARG A 74 22.96 -2.29 44.16
N ALA A 75 22.93 -3.03 45.26
CA ALA A 75 23.95 -3.37 46.24
C ALA A 75 23.35 -4.51 47.07
N ASP A 76 24.01 -5.65 47.11
CA ASP A 76 23.92 -6.55 48.26
C ASP A 76 25.35 -7.08 48.48
N GLU A 77 26.08 -6.19 49.14
CA GLU A 77 27.35 -6.43 49.81
C GLU A 77 26.99 -6.86 51.24
N ILE A 78 27.62 -7.97 51.68
CA ILE A 78 27.64 -8.61 53.02
C ILE A 78 26.52 -9.61 53.34
#